data_AF-A0A8C8HLI4-F1
#
_entry.id   AF-A0A8C8HLI4-F1
#
_cell.length_a   1.000
_cell.length_b   1.000
_cell.length_c   1.000
_cell.angle_alpha   90.00
_cell.angle_beta   90.00
_cell.angle_gamma   90.00
#
_symmetry.space_group_name_H-M   'P 1'
#
loop_
_entity.id
_entity.type
_entity.pdbx_description
1 polymer ?
#
loop_
_entity_poly.entity_id
_entity_poly.type
_entity_poly.pdbx_seq_one_letter_code
_entity_poly.pdbx_strand_id
1 'polypeptide(L)'
;MVKGIKKYITIKYTLFVCCYIFWVASAVLIAVGIYAKVSKEKDVVDTLMTDPALLLIVIGSLMFMITFFGCFGALRNGTCLLKTFSGILVVILLLQITAAVLGFLFTDKVLERTEKLMRKAIVSYREDLDLENVIDFVQKKFQCCGVHTYEDWSDNVYFHCSAENPSLEACGVPFSCCLRLHNETVFNTMCGYEVQSMEPNSAGRSVYTNGCLDKVLWWGKQNLFLVGGITVGLLCLEAIANPVLYREDIRLPHVVPFLQAHPDMTLQHDNATNHTARPVRDFLQDRNVSVLPWPAKSLDLNPIEHIWDMFDRRVRARAIPPRNVRELAGALVEE
;
A
#
# COMPACT_ATOMS: atom_id res chain seq x y z
N MET A 1 -9.07 -33.81 0.63
CA MET A 1 -10.18 -32.85 0.85
C MET A 1 -9.96 -31.95 2.07
N VAL A 2 -9.80 -32.50 3.28
CA VAL A 2 -9.63 -31.73 4.54
C VAL A 2 -8.41 -30.79 4.53
N LYS A 3 -7.27 -31.21 3.95
CA LYS A 3 -6.08 -30.34 3.84
C LYS A 3 -6.28 -29.15 2.89
N GLY A 4 -7.09 -29.27 1.85
CA GLY A 4 -7.39 -28.18 0.92
C GLY A 4 -8.38 -27.17 1.51
N ILE A 5 -9.45 -27.68 2.14
CA ILE A 5 -10.46 -26.86 2.82
C ILE A 5 -9.83 -26.09 4.00
N LYS A 6 -8.97 -26.74 4.79
CA LYS A 6 -8.22 -26.06 5.86
C LYS A 6 -7.33 -24.94 5.31
N LYS A 7 -6.63 -25.16 4.19
CA LYS A 7 -5.79 -24.13 3.54
C LYS A 7 -6.63 -22.94 3.07
N TYR A 8 -7.74 -23.15 2.37
CA TYR A 8 -8.65 -22.09 1.94
C TYR A 8 -9.17 -21.25 3.10
N ILE A 9 -9.65 -21.92 4.15
CA ILE A 9 -10.15 -21.27 5.36
C ILE A 9 -9.05 -20.43 6.02
N THR A 10 -7.85 -20.99 6.17
CA THR A 10 -6.69 -20.26 6.72
C THR A 10 -6.36 -19.04 5.89
N ILE A 11 -6.26 -19.15 4.56
CA ILE A 11 -5.94 -18.02 3.68
C ILE A 11 -7.00 -16.92 3.80
N LYS A 12 -8.28 -17.28 3.79
CA LYS A 12 -9.40 -16.33 3.91
C LYS A 12 -9.36 -15.55 5.22
N TYR A 13 -9.15 -16.24 6.34
CA TYR A 13 -9.05 -15.58 7.65
C TYR A 13 -7.76 -14.77 7.79
N THR A 14 -6.64 -15.25 7.25
CA THR A 14 -5.39 -14.46 7.23
C THR A 14 -5.56 -13.18 6.42
N LEU A 15 -6.14 -13.24 5.22
CA LEU A 15 -6.43 -12.06 4.41
C LEU A 15 -7.34 -11.08 5.16
N PHE A 16 -8.42 -11.58 5.76
CA PHE A 16 -9.34 -10.75 6.53
C PHE A 16 -8.64 -10.03 7.69
N VAL A 17 -7.88 -10.76 8.51
CA VAL A 17 -7.15 -10.19 9.64
C VAL A 17 -6.13 -9.16 9.19
N CYS A 18 -5.34 -9.46 8.15
CA CYS A 18 -4.37 -8.52 7.59
C CYS A 18 -5.05 -7.25 7.05
N CYS A 19 -6.08 -7.39 6.21
CA CYS A 19 -6.82 -6.25 5.68
C CYS A 19 -7.47 -5.42 6.79
N TYR A 20 -7.99 -6.05 7.85
CA TYR A 20 -8.60 -5.35 8.97
C TYR A 20 -7.58 -4.53 9.78
N ILE A 21 -6.39 -5.08 10.04
CA ILE A 21 -5.30 -4.34 10.68
C ILE A 21 -4.91 -3.11 9.85
N PHE A 22 -4.72 -3.27 8.55
CA PHE A 22 -4.40 -2.15 7.66
C PHE A 22 -5.56 -1.14 7.55
N TRP A 23 -6.80 -1.60 7.61
CA TRP A 23 -7.98 -0.74 7.60
C TRP A 23 -8.03 0.16 8.85
N VAL A 24 -7.82 -0.42 10.04
CA VAL A 24 -7.74 0.33 11.31
C VAL A 24 -6.54 1.28 11.29
N ALA A 25 -5.37 0.82 10.86
CA ALA A 25 -4.18 1.68 10.74
C ALA A 25 -4.43 2.86 9.80
N SER A 26 -5.13 2.64 8.67
CA SER A 26 -5.48 3.70 7.72
C SER A 26 -6.45 4.71 8.34
N ALA A 27 -7.43 4.26 9.14
CA ALA A 27 -8.33 5.15 9.86
C ALA A 27 -7.59 6.03 10.88
N VAL A 28 -6.61 5.46 11.60
CA VAL A 28 -5.74 6.21 12.51
C VAL A 28 -4.89 7.23 11.74
N LEU A 29 -4.29 6.86 10.61
CA LEU A 29 -3.51 7.80 9.77
C LEU A 29 -4.36 8.98 9.31
N ILE A 30 -5.61 8.74 8.89
CA ILE A 30 -6.55 9.81 8.49
C ILE A 30 -6.87 10.70 9.70
N ALA A 31 -7.17 10.11 10.87
CA ALA A 31 -7.49 10.87 12.08
C ALA A 31 -6.31 11.77 12.52
N VAL A 32 -5.08 11.24 12.51
CA VAL A 32 -3.86 12.02 12.79
C VAL A 32 -3.66 13.12 11.75
N GLY A 33 -3.86 12.83 10.46
CA GLY A 33 -3.74 13.84 9.40
C GLY A 33 -4.75 14.97 9.53
N ILE A 34 -6.02 14.65 9.86
CA ILE A 34 -7.07 15.65 10.13
C ILE A 34 -6.71 16.47 11.38
N TYR A 35 -6.29 15.81 12.45
CA TYR A 35 -5.90 16.49 13.69
C TYR A 35 -4.74 17.47 13.45
N ALA A 36 -3.70 17.04 12.72
CA ALA A 36 -2.57 17.88 12.37
C ALA A 36 -3.02 19.09 11.52
N LYS A 37 -3.87 18.87 10.51
CA LYS A 37 -4.38 19.93 9.66
C LYS A 37 -5.25 20.95 10.40
N VAL A 38 -6.12 20.49 11.30
CA VAL A 38 -6.98 21.36 12.12
C VAL A 38 -6.15 22.14 13.15
N SER A 39 -5.12 21.53 13.71
CA SER A 39 -4.22 22.19 14.67
C SER A 39 -3.39 23.31 14.03
N LYS A 40 -3.17 23.27 12.71
CA LYS A 40 -2.46 24.30 11.93
C LYS A 40 -3.31 25.54 11.58
N GLU A 41 -4.40 25.81 12.29
CA GLU A 41 -5.31 26.91 11.96
C GLU A 41 -4.58 28.26 11.86
N LYS A 42 -4.67 28.88 10.66
CA LYS A 42 -4.01 30.11 10.16
C LYS A 42 -2.65 29.91 9.46
N ASP A 43 -2.65 29.31 8.27
CA ASP A 43 -1.99 29.95 7.13
C ASP A 43 -2.41 29.36 5.79
N VAL A 44 -2.31 30.22 4.79
CA VAL A 44 -3.02 30.21 3.51
C VAL A 44 -2.69 28.99 2.66
N VAL A 45 -3.72 28.54 1.93
CA VAL A 45 -3.68 27.54 0.88
C VAL A 45 -2.53 27.82 -0.07
N ASP A 46 -1.42 27.11 0.08
CA ASP A 46 -0.51 26.94 -1.04
C ASP A 46 0.07 25.53 -1.15
N THR A 47 -0.08 25.02 -2.37
CA THR A 47 0.40 23.74 -2.90
C THR A 47 -0.17 22.47 -2.24
N LEU A 48 -1.19 21.91 -2.92
CA LEU A 48 -1.85 20.60 -2.69
C LEU A 48 -0.92 19.35 -2.58
N MET A 49 0.41 19.51 -2.62
CA MET A 49 1.39 18.42 -2.70
C MET A 49 2.56 18.55 -1.70
N THR A 50 2.62 19.60 -0.87
CA THR A 50 3.77 19.83 0.04
C THR A 50 3.43 19.87 1.53
N ASP A 51 2.14 19.79 1.91
CA ASP A 51 1.75 19.63 3.31
C ASP A 51 1.83 18.13 3.71
N PRO A 52 2.74 17.74 4.63
CA PRO A 52 2.84 16.36 5.11
C PRO A 52 1.51 15.84 5.68
N ALA A 53 0.68 16.69 6.31
CA ALA A 53 -0.60 16.29 6.86
C ALA A 53 -1.60 15.93 5.74
N LEU A 54 -1.61 16.66 4.64
CA LEU A 54 -2.44 16.36 3.47
C LEU A 54 -2.02 15.03 2.81
N LEU A 55 -0.72 14.76 2.70
CA LEU A 55 -0.21 13.48 2.18
C LEU A 55 -0.67 12.30 3.04
N LEU A 56 -0.63 12.44 4.37
CA LEU A 56 -1.15 11.44 5.30
C LEU A 56 -2.65 11.16 5.08
N ILE A 57 -3.46 12.20 4.86
CA ILE A 57 -4.90 12.06 4.58
C ILE A 57 -5.12 11.36 3.23
N VAL A 58 -4.43 11.78 2.17
CA VAL A 58 -4.60 11.20 0.82
C VAL A 58 -4.19 9.73 0.81
N ILE A 59 -2.98 9.41 1.28
CA ILE A 59 -2.48 8.03 1.33
C ILE A 59 -3.36 7.17 2.24
N GLY A 60 -3.71 7.69 3.43
CA GLY A 60 -4.60 7.01 4.36
C GLY A 60 -5.97 6.72 3.76
N SER A 61 -6.57 7.66 3.02
CA SER A 61 -7.86 7.46 2.37
C SER A 61 -7.82 6.40 1.26
N LEU A 62 -6.74 6.38 0.47
CA LEU A 62 -6.54 5.36 -0.56
C LEU A 62 -6.41 3.98 0.07
N MET A 63 -5.56 3.84 1.10
CA MET A 63 -5.37 2.59 1.83
C MET A 63 -6.66 2.13 2.51
N PHE A 64 -7.44 3.04 3.11
CA PHE A 64 -8.71 2.74 3.74
C PHE A 64 -9.72 2.16 2.74
N MET A 65 -9.84 2.74 1.54
CA MET A 65 -10.75 2.26 0.50
C MET A 65 -10.34 0.87 -0.04
N ILE A 66 -9.04 0.67 -0.28
CA ILE A 66 -8.53 -0.62 -0.77
C ILE A 66 -8.78 -1.72 0.27
N THR A 67 -8.43 -1.45 1.52
CA THR A 67 -8.59 -2.41 2.63
C THR A 67 -10.06 -2.65 2.98
N PHE A 68 -10.94 -1.66 2.79
CA PHE A 68 -12.39 -1.83 2.88
C PHE A 68 -12.90 -2.85 1.86
N PHE A 69 -12.55 -2.72 0.58
CA PHE A 69 -12.95 -3.71 -0.42
C PHE A 69 -12.38 -5.12 -0.12
N GLY A 70 -11.15 -5.19 0.40
CA GLY A 70 -10.55 -6.46 0.85
C GLY A 70 -11.31 -7.10 2.02
N CYS A 71 -11.61 -6.34 3.07
CA CYS A 71 -12.33 -6.84 4.25
C CYS A 71 -13.76 -7.28 3.92
N PHE A 72 -14.52 -6.43 3.23
CA PHE A 72 -15.92 -6.71 2.88
C PHE A 72 -16.03 -7.80 1.82
N GLY A 73 -15.09 -7.85 0.86
CA GLY A 73 -14.97 -8.94 -0.09
C GLY A 73 -14.76 -10.29 0.59
N ALA A 74 -13.84 -10.34 1.57
CA ALA A 74 -13.57 -11.56 2.34
C ALA A 74 -14.75 -11.99 3.24
N LEU A 75 -15.39 -11.05 3.96
CA LEU A 75 -16.50 -11.36 4.88
C LEU A 75 -17.77 -11.81 4.15
N ARG A 76 -18.16 -11.11 3.08
CA ARG A 76 -19.42 -11.36 2.37
C ARG A 76 -19.32 -12.36 1.23
N ASN A 77 -18.14 -12.94 1.01
CA ASN A 77 -17.87 -13.81 -0.15
C ASN A 77 -18.26 -13.12 -1.48
N GLY A 78 -18.08 -11.80 -1.52
CA GLY A 78 -18.52 -10.96 -2.62
C GLY A 78 -17.51 -11.00 -3.76
N THR A 79 -17.74 -11.90 -4.73
CA THR A 79 -16.80 -12.14 -5.84
C THR A 79 -16.49 -10.88 -6.65
N CYS A 80 -17.44 -9.95 -6.79
CA CYS A 80 -17.21 -8.67 -7.43
C CYS A 80 -16.20 -7.80 -6.64
N LEU A 81 -16.39 -7.65 -5.33
CA LEU A 81 -15.49 -6.87 -4.45
C LEU A 81 -14.10 -7.49 -4.37
N LEU A 82 -14.04 -8.82 -4.36
CA LEU A 82 -12.75 -9.52 -4.31
C LEU A 82 -11.98 -9.39 -5.63
N LYS A 83 -12.69 -9.40 -6.77
CA LYS A 83 -12.10 -9.12 -8.09
C LYS A 83 -11.62 -7.67 -8.22
N THR A 84 -12.38 -6.69 -7.73
CA THR A 84 -11.92 -5.28 -7.75
C THR A 84 -10.72 -5.08 -6.85
N PHE A 85 -10.72 -5.64 -5.64
CA PHE A 85 -9.57 -5.62 -4.73
C PHE A 85 -8.32 -6.24 -5.38
N SER A 86 -8.46 -7.44 -5.95
CA SER A 86 -7.39 -8.12 -6.68
C SER A 86 -6.87 -7.30 -7.87
N GLY A 87 -7.77 -6.72 -8.66
CA GLY A 87 -7.41 -5.84 -9.78
C GLY A 87 -6.63 -4.60 -9.33
N ILE A 88 -7.05 -3.95 -8.22
CA ILE A 88 -6.34 -2.79 -7.67
C ILE A 88 -4.93 -3.18 -7.20
N LEU A 89 -4.77 -4.33 -6.53
CA LEU A 89 -3.44 -4.83 -6.14
C LEU A 89 -2.53 -5.12 -7.35
N VAL A 90 -3.06 -5.66 -8.45
CA VAL A 90 -2.27 -5.82 -9.69
C VAL A 90 -1.80 -4.47 -10.23
N VAL A 91 -2.68 -3.47 -10.27
CA VAL A 91 -2.32 -2.13 -10.75
C VAL A 91 -1.24 -1.50 -9.86
N ILE A 92 -1.39 -1.61 -8.53
CA ILE A 92 -0.40 -1.12 -7.57
C ILE A 92 0.95 -1.81 -7.75
N LEU A 93 0.95 -3.13 -7.91
CA LEU A 93 2.16 -3.92 -8.16
C LEU A 93 2.89 -3.45 -9.43
N LEU A 94 2.15 -3.20 -10.52
CA LEU A 94 2.73 -2.67 -11.76
C LEU A 94 3.31 -1.28 -11.55
N LEU A 95 2.60 -0.39 -10.86
CA LEU A 95 3.08 0.96 -10.52
C LEU A 95 4.34 0.91 -9.65
N GLN A 96 4.41 0.01 -8.66
CA GLN A 96 5.59 -0.17 -7.80
C GLN A 96 6.80 -0.66 -8.61
N ILE A 97 6.61 -1.63 -9.51
CA ILE A 97 7.69 -2.11 -10.40
C ILE A 97 8.17 -0.99 -11.31
N THR A 98 7.25 -0.24 -11.94
CA THR A 98 7.61 0.91 -12.78
C THR A 98 8.37 1.96 -11.99
N ALA A 99 7.90 2.33 -10.78
CA ALA A 99 8.57 3.29 -9.91
C ALA A 99 9.96 2.81 -9.48
N ALA A 100 10.12 1.53 -9.14
CA ALA A 100 11.41 0.95 -8.76
C ALA A 100 12.41 0.99 -9.93
N VAL A 101 11.99 0.62 -11.14
CA VAL A 101 12.82 0.66 -12.35
C VAL A 101 13.23 2.10 -12.68
N LEU A 102 12.26 3.03 -12.69
CA LEU A 102 12.54 4.44 -12.96
C LEU A 102 13.45 5.06 -11.89
N GLY A 103 13.22 4.74 -10.61
CA GLY A 103 14.06 5.20 -9.50
C GLY A 103 15.50 4.72 -9.62
N PHE A 104 15.70 3.47 -10.04
CA PHE A 104 17.03 2.92 -10.29
C PHE A 104 17.72 3.60 -11.48
N LEU A 105 17.03 3.74 -12.62
CA LEU A 105 17.58 4.33 -13.84
C LEU A 105 17.89 5.82 -13.71
N PHE A 106 17.12 6.56 -12.92
CA PHE A 106 17.25 8.01 -12.77
C PHE A 106 17.71 8.42 -11.36
N THR A 107 18.61 7.63 -10.76
CA THR A 107 19.13 7.89 -9.40
C THR A 107 19.69 9.30 -9.26
N ASP A 108 20.46 9.79 -10.25
CA ASP A 108 21.04 11.14 -10.20
C ASP A 108 19.98 12.25 -10.17
N LYS A 109 18.90 12.09 -10.95
CA LYS A 109 17.78 13.05 -10.93
C LYS A 109 17.02 13.02 -9.60
N VAL A 110 16.88 11.85 -8.99
CA VAL A 110 16.27 11.72 -7.66
C VAL A 110 17.14 12.42 -6.61
N LEU A 111 18.47 12.29 -6.72
CA LEU A 111 19.40 12.98 -5.83
C LEU A 111 19.31 14.50 -5.96
N GLU A 112 19.36 15.03 -7.19
CA GLU A 112 19.24 16.46 -7.46
C GLU A 112 17.89 17.03 -6.95
N ARG A 113 16.79 16.29 -7.13
CA ARG A 113 15.49 16.67 -6.59
C ARG A 113 15.46 16.68 -5.08
N THR A 114 16.12 15.71 -4.44
CA THR A 114 16.23 15.62 -2.98
C THR A 114 17.04 16.78 -2.42
N GLU A 115 18.17 17.10 -3.04
CA GLU A 115 18.99 18.26 -2.69
C GLU A 115 18.19 19.56 -2.76
N LYS A 116 17.46 19.78 -3.87
CA LYS A 116 16.62 20.97 -4.03
C LYS A 116 15.52 21.07 -2.96
N LEU A 117 14.92 19.94 -2.59
CA LEU A 117 13.92 19.88 -1.51
C LEU A 117 14.55 20.21 -0.15
N MET A 118 15.71 19.65 0.17
CA MET A 118 16.43 19.95 1.42
C MET A 118 16.88 21.41 1.48
N ARG A 119 17.38 21.98 0.38
CA ARG A 119 17.76 23.41 0.32
C ARG A 119 16.56 24.33 0.53
N LYS A 120 15.41 24.02 -0.10
CA LYS A 120 14.16 24.76 0.13
C LYS A 120 13.71 24.66 1.60
N ALA A 121 13.90 23.49 2.22
CA ALA A 121 13.59 23.26 3.62
C ALA A 121 14.46 24.13 4.55
N ILE A 122 15.77 24.27 4.28
CA ILE A 122 16.67 25.17 5.03
C ILE A 122 16.22 26.63 4.91
N VAL A 123 15.94 27.10 3.68
CA VAL A 123 15.49 28.49 3.45
C VAL A 123 14.22 28.78 4.24
N SER A 124 13.29 27.83 4.32
CA SER A 124 11.99 27.98 4.99
C SER A 124 11.99 27.50 6.45
N TYR A 125 13.16 27.22 7.04
CA TYR A 125 13.28 26.56 8.36
C TYR A 125 12.49 27.25 9.47
N ARG A 126 12.53 28.58 9.54
CA ARG A 126 11.83 29.40 10.55
C ARG A 126 10.38 29.73 10.19
N GLU A 127 9.89 29.28 9.04
CA GLU A 127 8.53 29.58 8.57
C GLU A 127 7.49 28.58 9.09
N ASP A 128 7.87 27.31 9.32
CA ASP A 128 6.98 26.26 9.85
C ASP A 128 7.66 25.48 10.99
N LEU A 129 7.00 25.43 12.15
CA LEU A 129 7.47 24.70 13.34
C LEU A 129 7.61 23.19 13.09
N ASP A 130 6.78 22.60 12.24
CA ASP A 130 6.92 21.19 11.89
C ASP A 130 8.16 20.94 11.03
N LEU A 131 8.46 21.88 10.12
CA LEU A 131 9.65 21.82 9.29
C LEU A 131 10.90 21.98 10.15
N GLU A 132 10.88 22.91 11.10
CA GLU A 132 11.91 23.08 12.13
C GLU A 132 12.15 21.77 12.89
N ASN A 133 11.08 21.16 13.44
CA ASN A 133 11.17 19.90 14.17
C ASN A 133 11.72 18.74 13.33
N VAL A 134 11.34 18.66 12.05
CA VAL A 134 11.82 17.62 11.12
C VAL A 134 13.30 17.80 10.81
N ILE A 135 13.74 19.01 10.48
CA ILE A 135 15.15 19.31 10.20
C ILE A 135 15.99 19.04 11.45
N ASP A 136 15.52 19.48 12.61
CA ASP A 136 16.16 19.23 13.89
C ASP A 136 16.31 17.74 14.20
N PHE A 137 15.25 16.96 13.94
CA PHE A 137 15.28 15.52 14.11
C PHE A 137 16.32 14.89 13.18
N VAL A 138 16.33 15.27 11.91
CA VAL A 138 17.29 14.75 10.91
C VAL A 138 18.73 15.07 11.33
N GLN A 139 19.02 16.32 11.68
CA GLN A 139 20.35 16.76 12.08
C GLN A 139 20.85 16.03 13.34
N LYS A 140 20.00 15.92 14.37
CA LYS A 140 20.33 15.17 15.61
C LYS A 140 20.46 13.67 15.34
N LYS A 141 19.60 13.09 14.50
CA LYS A 141 19.57 11.65 14.22
C LYS A 141 20.78 11.20 13.39
N PHE A 142 21.16 11.97 12.40
CA PHE A 142 22.24 11.65 11.46
C PHE A 142 23.56 12.34 11.78
N GLN A 143 23.61 13.18 12.82
CA GLN A 143 24.81 13.85 13.30
C GLN A 143 25.48 14.66 12.17
N CYS A 144 24.69 15.54 11.58
CA CYS A 144 25.01 16.31 10.38
C CYS A 144 24.45 17.74 10.49
N CYS A 145 24.91 18.64 9.64
CA CYS A 145 24.44 20.01 9.58
C CYS A 145 24.39 20.52 8.13
N GLY A 146 23.29 21.18 7.77
CA GLY A 146 23.05 21.65 6.40
C GLY A 146 22.79 20.51 5.39
N VAL A 147 22.83 20.83 4.09
CA VAL A 147 22.57 19.86 3.02
C VAL A 147 23.86 19.09 2.71
N HIS A 148 24.89 19.80 2.26
CA HIS A 148 26.24 19.31 1.98
C HIS A 148 27.23 19.77 3.04
N THR A 149 27.04 20.96 3.60
CA THR A 149 27.92 21.54 4.64
C THR A 149 27.14 22.38 5.63
N TYR A 150 27.74 22.67 6.79
CA TYR A 150 27.15 23.58 7.78
C TYR A 150 27.00 25.02 7.27
N GLU A 151 27.74 25.44 6.24
CA GLU A 151 27.67 26.77 5.64
C GLU A 151 26.40 26.98 4.80
N ASP A 152 25.70 25.90 4.42
CA ASP A 152 24.44 25.99 3.68
C ASP A 152 23.35 26.75 4.46
N TRP A 153 23.52 26.90 5.77
CA TRP A 153 22.68 27.76 6.59
C TRP A 153 22.74 29.24 6.20
N SER A 154 23.79 29.68 5.50
CA SER A 154 23.83 31.03 4.92
C SER A 154 22.73 31.31 3.90
N ASP A 155 22.08 30.28 3.34
CA ASP A 155 20.91 30.47 2.46
C ASP A 155 19.65 30.93 3.21
N ASN A 156 19.60 30.73 4.53
CA ASN A 156 18.47 31.13 5.35
C ASN A 156 18.62 32.59 5.80
N VAL A 157 17.54 33.39 5.70
CA VAL A 157 17.54 34.82 6.03
C VAL A 157 18.02 35.11 7.47
N TYR A 158 17.70 34.24 8.43
CA TYR A 158 18.06 34.42 9.84
C TYR A 158 19.52 34.03 10.15
N PHE A 159 20.11 33.13 9.37
CA PHE A 159 21.47 32.61 9.58
C PHE A 159 22.48 33.17 8.56
N HIS A 160 22.03 33.89 7.55
CA HIS A 160 22.86 34.50 6.51
C HIS A 160 23.97 35.35 7.12
N CYS A 161 25.22 35.00 6.80
CA CYS A 161 26.39 35.64 7.40
C CYS A 161 26.72 36.95 6.69
N SER A 162 26.20 38.06 7.23
CA SER A 162 26.46 39.42 6.76
C SER A 162 26.46 40.37 7.95
N ALA A 163 27.36 41.36 7.95
CA ALA A 163 27.47 42.35 9.02
C ALA A 163 26.22 43.24 9.13
N GLU A 164 25.43 43.32 8.06
CA GLU A 164 24.19 44.07 7.96
C GLU A 164 22.96 43.27 8.42
N ASN A 165 23.10 41.96 8.67
CA ASN A 165 21.98 41.12 9.09
C ASN A 165 21.62 41.43 10.56
N PRO A 166 20.40 41.91 10.86
CA PRO A 166 19.99 42.24 12.22
C PRO A 166 19.69 41.00 13.09
N SER A 167 19.67 39.80 12.49
CA SER A 167 19.37 38.56 13.21
C SER A 167 20.45 38.25 14.24
N LEU A 168 20.03 37.88 15.45
CA LEU A 168 20.93 37.39 16.50
C LEU A 168 21.60 36.06 16.12
N GLU A 169 20.98 35.29 15.22
CA GLU A 169 21.47 33.99 14.75
C GLU A 169 22.35 34.12 13.49
N ALA A 170 22.67 35.34 13.06
CA ALA A 170 23.52 35.60 11.90
C ALA A 170 24.90 34.93 12.05
N CYS A 171 25.45 34.42 10.94
CA CYS A 171 26.67 33.63 10.93
C CYS A 171 26.64 32.39 11.84
N GLY A 172 25.46 31.94 12.26
CA GLY A 172 25.28 30.78 13.14
C GLY A 172 24.66 29.59 12.42
N VAL A 173 24.46 28.50 13.16
CA VAL A 173 23.68 27.33 12.75
C VAL A 173 22.69 26.96 13.85
N PRO A 174 21.60 26.23 13.56
CA PRO A 174 20.66 25.82 14.59
C PRO A 174 21.29 24.93 15.65
N PHE A 175 20.71 24.95 16.85
CA PHE A 175 21.17 24.15 17.98
C PHE A 175 21.13 22.64 17.72
N SER A 176 20.36 22.17 16.75
CA SER A 176 20.32 20.76 16.33
C SER A 176 21.59 20.30 15.63
N CYS A 177 22.43 21.21 15.14
CA CYS A 177 23.77 20.93 14.64
C CYS A 177 24.84 20.79 15.75
N CYS A 178 24.50 21.11 17.01
CA CYS A 178 25.45 21.08 18.10
C CYS A 178 25.93 19.67 18.45
N LEU A 179 27.23 19.55 18.74
CA LEU A 179 27.79 18.31 19.27
C LEU A 179 27.30 18.08 20.70
N ARG A 180 26.79 16.89 20.97
CA ARG A 180 26.46 16.48 22.34
C ARG A 180 27.69 15.89 23.01
N LEU A 181 28.36 16.67 23.86
CA LEU A 181 29.50 16.22 24.64
C LEU A 181 29.02 15.28 25.76
N HIS A 182 29.68 14.13 25.90
CA HIS A 182 29.24 13.04 26.79
C HIS A 182 29.23 13.41 28.29
N ASN A 183 29.95 14.47 28.69
CA ASN A 183 30.14 14.88 30.08
C ASN A 183 29.35 16.14 30.47
N GLU A 184 28.47 16.65 29.61
CA GLU A 184 27.68 17.85 29.92
C GLU A 184 26.32 17.45 30.53
N THR A 185 26.04 17.95 31.73
CA THR A 185 24.72 17.81 32.38
C THR A 185 23.69 18.77 31.82
N VAL A 186 24.12 19.85 31.14
CA VAL A 186 23.29 20.88 30.50
C VAL A 186 23.74 21.02 29.05
N PHE A 187 22.81 20.84 28.12
CA PHE A 187 23.09 20.95 26.69
C PHE A 187 23.27 22.42 26.29
N ASN A 188 24.41 22.76 25.69
CA ASN A 188 24.68 24.11 25.21
C ASN A 188 23.87 24.41 23.94
N THR A 189 22.73 25.08 24.09
CA THR A 189 21.89 25.52 22.97
C THR A 189 22.48 26.69 22.19
N MET A 190 23.50 27.36 22.73
CA MET A 190 24.19 28.48 22.07
C MET A 190 25.46 28.05 21.32
N CYS A 191 25.72 26.76 21.18
CA CYS A 191 26.97 26.31 20.54
C CYS A 191 27.10 26.75 19.08
N GLY A 192 25.97 27.00 18.41
CA GLY A 192 25.89 27.30 16.98
C GLY A 192 26.11 28.76 16.60
N TYR A 193 26.23 29.67 17.57
CA TYR A 193 26.41 31.11 17.29
C TYR A 193 27.80 31.42 16.73
N GLU A 194 27.85 32.27 15.70
CA GLU A 194 29.07 32.72 15.01
C GLU A 194 29.94 31.60 14.42
N VAL A 195 29.45 30.35 14.38
CA VAL A 195 30.27 29.20 13.95
C VAL A 195 30.69 29.30 12.47
N GLN A 196 29.90 29.98 11.64
CA GLN A 196 30.25 30.20 10.23
C GLN A 196 31.41 31.19 10.04
N SER A 197 31.71 32.05 11.03
CA SER A 197 32.84 32.98 10.97
C SER A 197 34.15 32.39 11.54
N MET A 198 34.07 31.21 12.17
CA MET A 198 35.22 30.51 12.74
C MET A 198 35.97 29.69 11.68
N GLU A 199 37.25 29.39 11.95
CA GLU A 199 37.98 28.42 11.13
C GLU A 199 37.30 27.03 11.18
N PRO A 200 37.23 26.28 10.06
CA PRO A 200 36.53 24.99 9.99
C PRO A 200 36.96 23.96 11.05
N ASN A 201 38.24 23.96 11.43
CA ASN A 201 38.78 23.08 12.46
C ASN A 201 38.24 23.41 13.87
N SER A 202 37.98 24.69 14.13
CA SER A 202 37.41 25.16 15.38
C SER A 202 35.89 24.93 15.39
N ALA A 203 35.22 25.18 14.27
CA ALA A 203 33.80 24.88 14.08
C ALA A 203 33.50 23.39 14.33
N GLY A 204 34.34 22.49 13.81
CA GLY A 204 34.21 21.04 13.99
C GLY A 204 34.38 20.53 15.43
N ARG A 205 34.79 21.38 16.38
CA ARG A 205 34.82 21.05 17.81
C ARG A 205 33.49 21.36 18.53
N SER A 206 32.63 22.17 17.91
CA SER A 206 31.37 22.63 18.50
C SER A 206 30.14 22.10 17.75
N VAL A 207 30.23 21.94 16.42
CA VAL A 207 29.10 21.52 15.57
C VAL A 207 29.47 20.39 14.62
N TYR A 208 28.45 19.71 14.10
CA TYR A 208 28.60 18.84 12.94
C TYR A 208 28.90 19.67 11.69
N THR A 209 29.98 19.38 10.98
CA THR A 209 30.37 20.11 9.76
C THR A 209 29.96 19.42 8.47
N ASN A 210 29.65 18.11 8.54
CA ASN A 210 29.26 17.30 7.38
C ASN A 210 27.78 17.51 7.04
N GLY A 211 27.47 17.55 5.75
CA GLY A 211 26.11 17.63 5.23
C GLY A 211 25.22 16.43 5.56
N CYS A 212 23.93 16.69 5.70
CA CYS A 212 22.94 15.66 5.95
C CYS A 212 22.63 14.81 4.73
N LEU A 213 22.74 15.33 3.51
CA LEU A 213 22.43 14.59 2.29
C LEU A 213 23.29 13.33 2.17
N ASP A 214 24.61 13.49 2.29
CA ASP A 214 25.56 12.37 2.23
C ASP A 214 25.36 11.37 3.37
N LYS A 215 25.07 11.85 4.58
CA LYS A 215 24.83 10.99 5.75
C LYS A 215 23.55 10.17 5.59
N VAL A 216 22.47 10.78 5.09
CA VAL A 216 21.20 10.10 4.80
C VAL A 216 21.39 9.06 3.69
N LEU A 217 22.11 9.41 2.61
CA LEU A 217 22.44 8.47 1.53
C LEU A 217 23.29 7.30 2.04
N TRP A 218 24.30 7.57 2.87
CA TRP A 218 25.15 6.54 3.45
C TRP A 218 24.34 5.60 4.33
N TRP A 219 23.46 6.13 5.19
CA TRP A 219 22.54 5.33 5.98
C TRP A 219 21.61 4.49 5.11
N GLY A 220 21.10 5.05 4.01
CA GLY A 220 20.27 4.34 3.04
C GLY A 220 21.01 3.18 2.38
N LYS A 221 22.27 3.36 1.99
CA LYS A 221 23.12 2.30 1.42
C LYS A 221 23.41 1.19 2.44
N GLN A 222 23.67 1.53 3.70
CA GLN A 222 23.92 0.56 4.77
C GLN A 222 22.67 -0.28 5.08
N ASN A 223 21.49 0.35 5.09
CA ASN A 223 20.22 -0.31 5.38
C ASN A 223 19.51 -0.82 4.13
N LEU A 224 20.19 -0.83 2.98
CA LEU A 224 19.60 -1.21 1.69
C LEU A 224 19.03 -2.63 1.71
N PHE A 225 19.69 -3.57 2.41
CA PHE A 225 19.19 -4.93 2.54
C PHE A 225 17.88 -5.01 3.34
N LEU A 226 17.74 -4.19 4.38
CA LEU A 226 16.54 -4.17 5.22
C LEU A 226 15.37 -3.52 4.46
N VAL A 227 15.60 -2.36 3.84
CA VAL A 227 14.60 -1.67 3.03
C VAL A 227 14.21 -2.52 1.83
N GLY A 228 15.19 -3.08 1.11
CA GLY A 228 14.96 -3.99 0.00
C GLY A 228 14.20 -5.24 0.42
N GLY A 229 14.53 -5.82 1.59
CA GLY A 229 13.83 -6.98 2.14
C GLY A 229 12.37 -6.70 2.48
N ILE A 230 12.06 -5.55 3.09
CA ILE A 230 10.68 -5.13 3.37
C ILE A 230 9.91 -4.94 2.07
N THR A 231 10.50 -4.23 1.09
CA THR A 231 9.87 -3.99 -0.22
C THR A 231 9.60 -5.28 -0.96
N VAL A 232 10.57 -6.19 -1.05
CA VAL A 232 10.40 -7.51 -1.67
C VAL A 232 9.37 -8.34 -0.91
N GLY A 233 9.36 -8.29 0.43
CA GLY A 233 8.36 -8.98 1.25
C GLY A 233 6.93 -8.51 0.97
N LEU A 234 6.72 -7.19 0.86
CA LEU A 234 5.44 -6.61 0.48
C LEU A 234 5.04 -7.00 -0.94
N LEU A 235 5.96 -6.90 -1.90
CA LEU A 235 5.73 -7.33 -3.28
C LEU A 235 5.36 -8.82 -3.37
N CYS A 236 6.05 -9.68 -2.61
CA CYS A 236 5.73 -11.10 -2.54
C CYS A 236 4.36 -11.34 -1.92
N LEU A 237 3.97 -10.59 -0.88
CA LEU A 237 2.64 -10.69 -0.27
C LEU A 237 1.54 -10.33 -1.28
N GLU A 238 1.70 -9.22 -2.00
CA GLU A 238 0.78 -8.80 -3.07
C GLU A 238 0.72 -9.84 -4.21
N ALA A 239 1.87 -10.37 -4.61
CA ALA A 239 2.00 -11.34 -5.69
C ALA A 239 1.46 -12.73 -5.34
N ILE A 240 1.51 -13.16 -4.07
CA ILE A 240 0.96 -14.44 -3.60
C ILE A 240 -0.55 -14.31 -3.35
N ALA A 241 -1.02 -13.18 -2.82
CA ALA A 241 -2.42 -12.95 -2.53
C ALA A 241 -3.30 -13.04 -3.80
N ASN A 242 -2.84 -12.48 -4.92
CA ASN A 242 -3.60 -12.42 -6.18
C ASN A 242 -3.94 -13.79 -6.83
N PRO A 243 -2.97 -14.67 -7.15
CA PRO A 243 -3.24 -15.94 -7.82
C PRO A 243 -3.93 -16.97 -6.89
N VAL A 244 -3.76 -16.85 -5.56
CA VAL A 244 -4.48 -17.69 -4.59
C VAL A 244 -5.96 -17.30 -4.51
N LEU A 245 -6.28 -16.00 -4.55
CA LEU A 245 -7.64 -15.51 -4.71
C LEU A 245 -8.26 -15.96 -6.04
N TYR A 246 -7.51 -15.86 -7.14
CA TYR A 246 -8.00 -16.20 -8.48
C TYR A 246 -8.27 -17.70 -8.66
N ARG A 247 -7.47 -18.56 -8.02
CA ARG A 247 -7.60 -20.02 -8.13
C ARG A 247 -8.72 -20.59 -7.25
N GLU A 248 -8.98 -20.02 -6.08
CA GLU A 248 -9.94 -20.57 -5.11
C GLU A 248 -11.37 -20.02 -5.28
N ASP A 249 -11.55 -18.81 -5.82
CA ASP A 249 -12.84 -18.10 -5.78
C ASP A 249 -13.74 -18.29 -7.03
N ILE A 250 -13.33 -19.10 -8.01
CA ILE A 250 -14.12 -19.35 -9.23
C ILE A 250 -14.50 -20.83 -9.43
N ARG A 251 -13.90 -21.81 -8.74
CA ARG A 251 -14.22 -23.21 -9.02
C ARG A 251 -14.28 -24.12 -7.77
N LEU A 252 -15.52 -24.39 -7.38
CA LEU A 252 -15.98 -25.55 -6.60
C LEU A 252 -15.75 -25.60 -5.06
N PRO A 253 -16.24 -24.63 -4.27
CA PRO A 253 -16.61 -24.94 -2.88
C PRO A 253 -17.95 -25.70 -2.78
N HIS A 254 -18.84 -25.60 -3.78
CA HIS A 254 -20.16 -26.25 -3.74
C HIS A 254 -20.31 -27.51 -4.60
N VAL A 255 -19.66 -27.56 -5.77
CA VAL A 255 -19.88 -28.64 -6.74
C VAL A 255 -19.09 -29.91 -6.40
N VAL A 256 -17.87 -29.81 -5.84
CA VAL A 256 -17.07 -31.00 -5.49
C VAL A 256 -17.72 -31.82 -4.36
N PRO A 257 -18.16 -31.23 -3.22
CA PRO A 257 -18.78 -32.02 -2.16
C PRO A 257 -20.07 -32.72 -2.61
N PHE A 258 -20.85 -32.08 -3.48
CA PHE A 258 -22.08 -32.65 -4.04
C PHE A 258 -21.82 -33.84 -4.97
N LEU A 259 -20.82 -33.72 -5.86
CA LEU A 259 -20.41 -34.81 -6.75
C LEU A 259 -19.74 -35.97 -6.02
N GLN A 260 -19.09 -35.69 -4.88
CA GLN A 260 -18.52 -36.76 -4.04
C GLN A 260 -19.59 -37.52 -3.24
N ALA A 261 -20.74 -36.91 -2.99
CA ALA A 261 -21.89 -37.57 -2.39
C ALA A 261 -22.68 -38.43 -3.40
N HIS A 262 -22.53 -38.20 -4.70
CA HIS A 262 -23.24 -38.88 -5.79
C HIS A 262 -22.25 -39.39 -6.85
N PRO A 263 -21.59 -40.54 -6.61
CA PRO A 263 -20.53 -41.07 -7.49
C PRO A 263 -21.02 -41.49 -8.89
N ASP A 264 -22.32 -41.58 -9.08
CA ASP A 264 -23.04 -41.83 -10.32
C ASP A 264 -23.18 -40.57 -11.21
N MET A 265 -22.89 -39.38 -10.67
CA MET A 265 -23.00 -38.13 -11.41
C MET A 265 -21.70 -37.76 -12.13
N THR A 266 -21.82 -37.36 -13.41
CA THR A 266 -20.71 -36.86 -14.21
C THR A 266 -20.77 -35.34 -14.28
N LEU A 267 -19.66 -34.65 -14.00
CA LEU A 267 -19.58 -33.20 -14.11
C LEU A 267 -19.52 -32.78 -15.59
N GLN A 268 -20.58 -32.14 -16.07
CA GLN A 268 -20.59 -31.44 -17.35
C GLN A 268 -20.26 -29.96 -17.13
N HIS A 269 -19.25 -29.45 -17.84
CA HIS A 269 -18.95 -28.02 -17.91
C HIS A 269 -18.76 -27.60 -19.37
N ASP A 270 -18.92 -26.31 -19.65
CA ASP A 270 -18.85 -25.66 -20.98
C ASP A 270 -17.48 -25.69 -21.69
N ASN A 271 -16.50 -26.42 -21.12
CA ASN A 271 -15.13 -26.53 -21.60
C ASN A 271 -14.43 -25.17 -21.90
N ALA A 272 -14.78 -24.11 -21.15
CA ALA A 272 -14.12 -22.81 -21.23
C ALA A 272 -12.61 -22.87 -20.88
N THR A 273 -11.84 -21.85 -21.26
CA THR A 273 -10.37 -21.84 -21.08
C THR A 273 -9.93 -21.90 -19.62
N ASN A 274 -10.65 -21.22 -18.72
CA ASN A 274 -10.48 -21.33 -17.27
C ASN A 274 -10.82 -22.73 -16.73
N HIS A 275 -11.63 -23.49 -17.46
CA HIS A 275 -12.12 -24.80 -17.06
C HIS A 275 -11.24 -25.96 -17.54
N THR A 276 -10.42 -25.72 -18.56
CA THR A 276 -9.49 -26.66 -19.19
C THR A 276 -8.04 -26.48 -18.77
N ALA A 277 -7.75 -25.42 -18.00
CA ALA A 277 -6.42 -25.16 -17.47
C ALA A 277 -5.88 -26.37 -16.68
N ARG A 278 -4.61 -26.72 -16.90
CA ARG A 278 -3.94 -27.88 -16.27
C ARG A 278 -4.19 -27.98 -14.75
N PRO A 279 -4.03 -26.90 -13.95
CA PRO A 279 -4.24 -26.98 -12.50
C PRO A 279 -5.65 -27.42 -12.10
N VAL A 280 -6.64 -27.17 -12.95
CA VAL A 280 -8.03 -27.50 -12.68
C VAL A 280 -8.36 -28.93 -13.10
N ARG A 281 -7.77 -29.39 -14.19
CA ARG A 281 -7.86 -30.81 -14.61
C ARG A 281 -7.19 -31.72 -13.59
N ASP A 282 -5.98 -31.36 -13.16
CA ASP A 282 -5.22 -32.09 -12.14
C ASP A 282 -6.02 -32.18 -10.83
N PHE A 283 -6.65 -31.08 -10.42
CA PHE A 283 -7.49 -31.01 -9.22
C PHE A 283 -8.75 -31.89 -9.28
N LEU A 284 -9.41 -31.98 -10.44
CA LEU A 284 -10.59 -32.83 -10.63
C LEU A 284 -10.20 -34.32 -10.69
N GLN A 285 -9.09 -34.63 -11.37
CA GLN A 285 -8.52 -35.98 -11.43
C GLN A 285 -8.07 -36.47 -10.04
N ASP A 286 -7.38 -35.63 -9.26
CA ASP A 286 -6.96 -35.92 -7.88
C ASP A 286 -8.14 -36.25 -6.93
N ARG A 287 -9.36 -35.89 -7.31
CA ARG A 287 -10.58 -36.10 -6.52
C ARG A 287 -11.56 -37.09 -7.13
N ASN A 288 -11.12 -37.80 -8.16
CA ASN A 288 -11.88 -38.83 -8.85
C ASN A 288 -13.24 -38.32 -9.38
N VAL A 289 -13.30 -37.04 -9.77
CA VAL A 289 -14.50 -36.45 -10.38
C VAL A 289 -14.51 -36.80 -11.86
N SER A 290 -15.50 -37.58 -12.29
CA SER A 290 -15.71 -37.86 -13.70
C SER A 290 -16.18 -36.59 -14.42
N VAL A 291 -15.48 -36.22 -15.49
CA VAL A 291 -15.81 -35.06 -16.32
C VAL A 291 -16.30 -35.56 -17.66
N LEU A 292 -17.46 -35.06 -18.11
CA LEU A 292 -18.02 -35.45 -19.39
C LEU A 292 -17.16 -34.87 -20.52
N PRO A 293 -16.63 -35.69 -21.45
CA PRO A 293 -15.95 -35.18 -22.64
C PRO A 293 -16.94 -34.40 -23.49
N TRP A 294 -16.81 -33.07 -23.50
CA TRP A 294 -17.78 -32.16 -24.10
C TRP A 294 -17.11 -31.04 -24.93
N PRO A 295 -17.63 -30.69 -26.12
CA PRO A 295 -17.05 -29.64 -26.98
C PRO A 295 -17.21 -28.23 -26.38
N ALA A 296 -16.21 -27.38 -26.57
CA ALA A 296 -16.19 -26.03 -25.99
C ALA A 296 -17.23 -25.10 -26.59
N LYS A 297 -17.84 -24.26 -25.73
CA LYS A 297 -18.78 -23.18 -26.11
C LYS A 297 -19.94 -23.65 -26.99
N SER A 298 -20.51 -24.81 -26.68
CA SER A 298 -21.61 -25.39 -27.43
C SER A 298 -22.96 -25.05 -26.78
N LEU A 299 -23.41 -23.80 -26.96
CA LEU A 299 -24.69 -23.30 -26.43
C LEU A 299 -25.87 -24.19 -26.86
N ASP A 300 -25.90 -24.59 -28.13
CA ASP A 300 -27.01 -25.33 -28.74
C ASP A 300 -27.07 -26.82 -28.36
N LEU A 301 -25.98 -27.37 -27.82
CA LEU A 301 -25.88 -28.77 -27.45
C LEU A 301 -26.12 -29.00 -25.96
N ASN A 302 -26.17 -27.95 -25.13
CA ASN A 302 -26.32 -28.10 -23.69
C ASN A 302 -27.71 -28.70 -23.36
N PRO A 303 -27.81 -29.96 -22.91
CA PRO A 303 -29.09 -30.61 -22.66
C PRO A 303 -29.88 -29.89 -21.56
N ILE A 304 -29.17 -29.19 -20.67
CA ILE A 304 -29.76 -28.41 -19.59
C ILE A 304 -30.56 -27.23 -20.15
N GLU A 305 -30.11 -26.57 -21.22
CA GLU A 305 -30.86 -25.48 -21.86
C GLU A 305 -32.16 -26.00 -22.50
N HIS A 306 -32.11 -27.17 -23.14
CA HIS A 306 -33.30 -27.81 -23.71
C HIS A 306 -34.29 -28.24 -22.62
N ILE A 307 -33.80 -28.74 -21.49
CA ILE A 307 -34.62 -29.09 -20.33
C ILE A 307 -35.24 -27.84 -19.70
N TRP A 308 -34.48 -26.75 -19.54
CA TRP A 308 -35.00 -25.48 -19.05
C TRP A 308 -36.05 -24.89 -19.99
N ASP A 309 -35.83 -24.93 -21.31
CA ASP A 309 -36.82 -24.51 -22.30
C ASP A 309 -38.10 -25.36 -22.23
N MET A 310 -37.97 -26.68 -22.02
CA MET A 310 -39.12 -27.55 -21.77
C MET A 310 -39.89 -27.17 -20.50
N PHE A 311 -39.19 -26.95 -19.39
CA PHE A 311 -39.82 -26.52 -18.13
C PHE A 311 -40.47 -25.14 -18.28
N ASP A 312 -39.80 -24.19 -18.94
CA ASP A 312 -40.32 -22.84 -19.17
C ASP A 312 -41.62 -22.89 -20.01
N ARG A 313 -41.64 -23.70 -21.08
CA ARG A 313 -42.86 -23.91 -21.88
C ARG A 313 -44.00 -24.53 -21.07
N ARG A 314 -43.71 -25.55 -20.26
CA ARG A 314 -44.72 -26.22 -19.41
C ARG A 314 -45.27 -25.30 -18.34
N VAL A 315 -44.41 -24.54 -17.67
CA VAL A 315 -44.81 -23.54 -16.67
C VAL A 315 -45.65 -22.42 -17.31
N ARG A 316 -45.30 -21.95 -18.52
CA ARG A 316 -46.10 -20.95 -19.25
C ARG A 316 -47.44 -21.49 -19.74
N ALA A 317 -47.55 -22.79 -19.98
CA ALA A 317 -48.78 -23.45 -20.41
C ALA A 317 -49.77 -23.71 -19.26
N ARG A 318 -49.37 -23.49 -18.00
CA ARG A 318 -50.28 -23.64 -16.84
C ARG A 318 -51.42 -22.63 -16.88
N ALA A 319 -52.61 -23.08 -16.49
CA ALA A 319 -53.81 -22.23 -16.40
C ALA A 319 -53.65 -21.08 -15.40
N ILE A 320 -52.82 -21.28 -14.36
CA ILE A 320 -52.49 -20.26 -13.36
C ILE A 320 -50.95 -20.08 -13.36
N PRO A 321 -50.44 -18.93 -13.82
CA PRO A 321 -49.00 -18.68 -13.82
C PRO A 321 -48.49 -18.40 -12.40
N PRO A 322 -47.31 -18.92 -12.02
CA PRO A 322 -46.73 -18.67 -10.70
C PRO A 322 -46.35 -17.19 -10.55
N ARG A 323 -46.66 -16.59 -9.40
CA ARG A 323 -46.44 -15.16 -9.14
C ARG A 323 -45.26 -14.88 -8.22
N ASN A 324 -44.72 -15.90 -7.57
CA ASN A 324 -43.56 -15.80 -6.69
C ASN A 324 -42.67 -17.04 -6.80
N VAL A 325 -41.44 -16.94 -6.25
CA VAL A 325 -40.41 -17.99 -6.33
C VAL A 325 -40.87 -19.31 -5.67
N ARG A 326 -41.75 -19.22 -4.65
CA ARG A 326 -42.25 -20.39 -3.92
C ARG A 326 -43.27 -21.19 -4.76
N GLU A 327 -44.18 -20.48 -5.41
CA GLU A 327 -45.13 -21.06 -6.36
C GLU A 327 -44.43 -21.62 -7.59
N LEU A 328 -43.40 -20.94 -8.10
CA LEU A 328 -42.59 -21.44 -9.21
C LEU A 328 -41.85 -22.73 -8.83
N ALA A 329 -41.28 -22.81 -7.62
CA ALA A 329 -40.62 -24.02 -7.15
C ALA A 329 -41.60 -25.19 -7.01
N GLY A 330 -42.79 -24.96 -6.46
CA GLY A 330 -43.85 -25.97 -6.41
C GLY A 330 -44.28 -26.43 -7.80
N ALA A 331 -44.46 -25.46 -8.71
CA ALA A 331 -44.83 -25.72 -10.09
C ALA A 331 -43.78 -26.59 -10.82
N LEU A 332 -42.49 -26.34 -10.61
CA LEU A 332 -41.42 -27.12 -11.23
C LEU A 332 -41.29 -28.55 -10.69
N VAL A 333 -41.71 -28.81 -9.45
CA VAL A 333 -41.67 -30.15 -8.82
C VAL A 333 -42.81 -31.05 -9.32
N GLU A 334 -43.91 -30.46 -9.78
CA GLU A 334 -45.08 -31.17 -10.33
C GLU A 334 -44.93 -31.57 -11.81
N GLU A 335 -43.88 -31.11 -12.52
CA GLU A 335 -43.62 -31.34 -13.96
C GLU A 335 -42.55 -32.40 -14.24
#